data_AF-A0A3A9EYS9-F1
#
_entry.id   AF-A0A3A9EYS9-F1
#
_cell.length_a   1.000
_cell.length_b   1.000
_cell.length_c   1.000
_cell.angle_alpha   90.00
_cell.angle_beta   90.00
_cell.angle_gamma   90.00
#
_symmetry.space_group_name_H-M   'P 1'
#
loop_
_entity.id
_entity.type
_entity.pdbx_description
1 polymer ?
#
loop_
_entity_poly.entity_id
_entity_poly.type
_entity_poly.pdbx_seq_one_letter_code
_entity_poly.pdbx_strand_id
1 'polypeptide(L)'
;MFDYVLPHSEESPLATNALLFAELKRYNAFEWNADRDTIISWSTTEGYPADAMYSREGGYKEMGLHEVYETESLARFAFSILWQAAEFSLTHGTVIVYDF
;
A
#
# COMPACT_ATOMS: atom_id res chain seq x y z
N MET A 1 -4.75 -5.48 20.47
CA MET A 1 -3.91 -4.36 20.04
C MET A 1 -2.91 -4.15 21.15
N PHE A 2 -1.61 -4.13 20.85
CA PHE A 2 -0.60 -3.77 21.84
C PHE A 2 -0.30 -2.30 21.66
N ASP A 3 -0.26 -1.51 22.74
CA ASP A 3 0.12 -0.11 22.65
C ASP A 3 1.64 0.00 22.80
N TYR A 4 2.28 0.71 21.87
CA TYR A 4 3.72 1.02 21.90
C TYR A 4 3.90 2.52 22.13
N VAL A 5 4.87 2.87 22.95
CA VAL A 5 5.17 4.27 23.26
C VAL A 5 6.35 4.70 22.39
N LEU A 6 6.11 5.67 21.51
CA LEU A 6 7.12 6.29 20.66
C LEU A 6 8.17 7.05 21.50
N PRO A 7 9.37 7.36 20.99
CA PRO A 7 10.38 8.12 21.73
C PRO A 7 9.92 9.50 22.23
N HIS A 8 8.89 10.08 21.60
CA HIS A 8 8.25 11.33 22.02
C HIS A 8 7.05 11.12 22.99
N SER A 9 6.93 9.93 23.57
CA SER A 9 5.92 9.58 24.59
C SER A 9 4.47 9.53 24.10
N GLU A 10 4.21 9.49 22.79
CA GLU A 10 2.87 9.19 22.29
C GLU A 10 2.63 7.69 22.18
N GLU A 11 1.39 7.28 22.44
CA GLU A 11 0.92 5.92 22.24
C GLU A 11 0.57 5.71 20.76
N SER A 12 1.15 4.67 20.17
CA SER A 12 0.83 4.18 18.84
C SER A 12 0.43 2.71 18.92
N PRO A 13 -0.62 2.29 18.20
CA PRO A 13 -0.92 0.87 18.03
C PRO A 13 0.29 0.14 17.45
N LEU A 14 0.82 -0.82 18.19
CA LEU A 14 1.78 -1.79 17.68
C LEU A 14 1.00 -2.89 16.95
N ALA A 15 0.79 -2.68 15.65
CA ALA A 15 0.38 -3.76 14.76
C ALA A 15 1.62 -4.57 14.36
N THR A 16 1.61 -5.88 14.57
CA THR A 16 2.63 -6.73 13.97
C THR A 16 2.34 -6.88 12.47
N ASN A 17 3.36 -7.11 11.64
CA ASN A 17 3.16 -7.36 10.21
C ASN A 17 2.19 -8.53 9.96
N ALA A 18 2.10 -9.46 10.91
CA ALA A 18 1.13 -10.55 10.91
C ALA A 18 -0.32 -10.09 11.16
N LEU A 19 -0.52 -9.09 12.03
CA LEU A 19 -1.84 -8.47 12.24
C LEU A 19 -2.28 -7.69 11.01
N LEU A 20 -1.39 -6.89 10.40
CA LEU A 20 -1.65 -6.22 9.13
C LEU A 20 -2.12 -7.22 8.07
N PHE A 21 -1.40 -8.34 7.90
CA PHE A 21 -1.77 -9.35 6.93
C PHE A 21 -3.12 -10.03 7.24
N ALA A 22 -3.44 -10.21 8.52
CA ALA A 22 -4.74 -10.75 8.94
C ALA A 22 -5.89 -9.78 8.65
N GLU A 23 -5.68 -8.47 8.85
CA GLU A 23 -6.64 -7.42 8.51
C GLU A 23 -6.88 -7.36 7.00
N LEU A 24 -5.80 -7.38 6.20
CA LEU A 24 -5.91 -7.41 4.73
C LEU A 24 -6.71 -8.63 4.25
N LYS A 25 -6.47 -9.82 4.82
CA LYS A 25 -7.27 -11.01 4.53
C LYS A 25 -8.75 -10.83 4.86
N ARG A 26 -9.06 -10.20 5.98
CA ARG A 26 -10.45 -9.91 6.38
C ARG A 26 -11.11 -8.93 5.42
N TYR A 27 -10.41 -7.87 5.02
CA TYR A 27 -10.91 -6.92 4.03
C TYR A 27 -11.12 -7.56 2.66
N ASN A 28 -10.18 -8.40 2.20
CA ASN A 28 -10.35 -9.16 0.97
C ASN A 28 -11.59 -10.06 1.02
N ALA A 29 -11.83 -10.77 2.13
CA ALA A 29 -13.00 -11.62 2.28
C ALA A 29 -14.33 -10.85 2.33
N PHE A 30 -14.30 -9.58 2.78
CA PHE A 30 -15.48 -8.75 2.92
C PHE A 30 -15.84 -8.01 1.64
N GLU A 31 -14.86 -7.37 0.98
CA GLU A 31 -15.08 -6.45 -0.14
C GLU A 31 -14.64 -7.06 -1.47
N TRP A 32 -13.35 -7.37 -1.59
CA TRP A 32 -12.74 -7.62 -2.90
C TRP A 32 -12.96 -9.02 -3.46
N ASN A 33 -12.98 -10.02 -2.59
CA ASN A 33 -13.09 -11.44 -2.90
C ASN A 33 -12.18 -11.90 -4.06
N ALA A 34 -10.92 -11.43 -4.05
CA ALA A 34 -9.94 -11.70 -5.09
C ALA A 34 -8.89 -12.73 -4.64
N ASP A 35 -8.34 -13.46 -5.60
CA ASP A 35 -7.17 -14.31 -5.34
C ASP A 35 -5.89 -13.47 -5.23
N ARG A 36 -4.82 -14.11 -4.76
CA ARG A 36 -3.53 -13.46 -4.51
C ARG A 36 -2.95 -12.81 -5.77
N ASP A 37 -3.00 -13.48 -6.92
CA ASP A 37 -2.36 -12.99 -8.14
C ASP A 37 -3.14 -11.80 -8.70
N THR A 38 -4.47 -11.83 -8.60
CA THR A 38 -5.32 -10.68 -8.90
C THR A 38 -4.99 -9.49 -8.00
N ILE A 39 -4.89 -9.69 -6.68
CA ILE A 39 -4.54 -8.61 -5.74
C ILE A 39 -3.20 -7.98 -6.09
N ILE A 40 -2.17 -8.79 -6.39
CA ILE A 40 -0.84 -8.29 -6.73
C ILE A 40 -0.86 -7.50 -8.05
N SER A 41 -1.67 -7.93 -9.02
CA SER A 41 -1.77 -7.26 -10.31
C SER A 41 -2.23 -5.80 -10.22
N TRP A 42 -3.07 -5.46 -9.23
CA TRP A 42 -3.60 -4.09 -9.06
C TRP A 42 -2.53 -3.03 -8.84
N SER A 43 -1.34 -3.38 -8.33
CA SER A 43 -0.20 -2.46 -8.26
C SER A 43 0.29 -1.96 -9.62
N THR A 44 -0.15 -2.58 -10.72
CA THR A 44 0.19 -2.18 -12.09
C THR A 44 -1.03 -1.87 -12.95
N THR A 45 -2.20 -2.45 -12.65
CA THR A 45 -3.43 -2.25 -13.42
C THR A 45 -4.35 -1.17 -12.86
N GLU A 46 -4.25 -0.87 -11.57
CA GLU A 46 -5.08 0.12 -10.87
C GLU A 46 -4.26 1.34 -10.46
N GLY A 47 -4.94 2.38 -10.00
CA GLY A 47 -4.33 3.65 -9.66
C GLY A 47 -4.10 4.53 -10.88
N TYR A 48 -3.23 5.53 -10.74
CA TYR A 48 -3.00 6.54 -11.76
C TYR A 48 -1.52 6.64 -12.09
N PRO A 49 -1.19 6.90 -13.37
CA PRO A 49 0.18 7.21 -13.75
C PRO A 49 0.64 8.46 -12.99
N ALA A 50 1.93 8.51 -12.66
CA ALA A 50 2.48 9.66 -11.97
C ALA A 50 2.26 10.94 -12.78
N ASP A 51 1.79 12.00 -12.12
CA ASP A 51 1.57 13.32 -12.75
C ASP A 51 2.88 13.98 -13.22
N ALA A 52 4.03 13.41 -12.87
CA ALA A 52 5.30 13.80 -13.42
C ALA A 52 6.25 12.61 -13.51
N MET A 53 7.10 12.65 -14.54
CA MET A 53 8.17 11.69 -14.73
C MET A 53 9.51 12.42 -14.73
N TYR A 54 10.46 11.92 -13.95
CA TYR A 54 11.85 12.36 -14.02
C TYR A 54 12.68 11.32 -14.78
N SER A 55 13.49 11.79 -15.74
CA SER A 55 14.50 10.97 -16.38
C SER A 55 15.83 11.71 -16.41
N ARG A 56 16.95 10.97 -16.29
CA ARG A 56 18.30 11.57 -16.29
C ARG A 56 18.59 12.35 -17.59
N GLU A 57 18.02 11.91 -18.71
CA GLU A 57 18.25 12.52 -20.03
C GLU A 57 17.22 13.60 -20.38
N GLY A 58 15.97 13.42 -19.97
CA GLY A 58 14.85 14.30 -20.32
C GLY A 58 14.41 15.26 -19.22
N GLY A 59 15.09 15.27 -18.08
CA GLY A 59 14.74 16.10 -16.93
C GLY A 59 13.40 15.75 -16.30
N TYR A 60 12.87 16.69 -15.52
CA TYR A 60 11.50 16.64 -15.00
C TYR A 60 10.52 16.96 -16.14
N LYS A 61 9.52 16.11 -16.33
CA LYS A 61 8.41 16.32 -17.25
C LYS A 61 7.11 16.16 -16.49
N GLU A 62 6.35 17.24 -16.44
CA GLU A 62 4.96 17.21 -16.00
C GLU A 62 4.16 16.41 -17.04
N MET A 63 3.45 15.40 -16.56
CA MET A 63 2.49 14.64 -17.34
C MET A 63 1.09 15.24 -17.18
N GLY A 64 0.12 14.74 -17.94
CA GLY A 64 -1.26 15.21 -17.81
C GLY A 64 -1.77 14.99 -16.39
N LEU A 65 -2.17 16.08 -15.73
CA LEU A 65 -2.82 16.07 -14.43
C LEU A 65 -4.15 15.31 -14.51
N HIS A 66 -4.31 14.32 -13.63
CA HIS A 66 -5.59 13.62 -13.48
C HIS A 66 -6.50 14.41 -12.55
N GLU A 67 -7.54 15.03 -13.11
CA GLU A 67 -8.51 15.83 -12.34
C GLU A 67 -9.63 14.99 -11.69
N VAL A 68 -9.86 13.77 -12.19
CA VAL A 68 -10.92 12.87 -11.71
C VAL A 68 -10.32 11.54 -11.29
N TYR A 69 -10.52 11.20 -10.01
CA TYR A 69 -10.06 9.97 -9.41
C TYR A 69 -11.22 8.99 -9.21
N GLU A 70 -10.96 7.73 -9.52
CA GLU A 70 -11.81 6.56 -9.29
C GLU A 70 -11.34 5.95 -7.97
N THR A 71 -12.13 6.21 -6.93
CA THR A 71 -11.76 5.88 -5.54
C THR A 71 -11.55 4.39 -5.33
N GLU A 72 -12.30 3.53 -6.03
CA GLU A 72 -12.18 2.08 -5.91
C GLU A 72 -10.86 1.59 -6.51
N SER A 73 -10.45 2.12 -7.67
CA SER A 73 -9.14 1.84 -8.27
C SER A 73 -8.00 2.26 -7.36
N LEU A 74 -8.06 3.47 -6.78
CA LEU A 74 -7.07 3.92 -5.78
C LEU A 74 -7.00 2.99 -4.56
N ALA A 75 -8.16 2.55 -4.06
CA ALA A 75 -8.23 1.63 -2.93
C ALA A 75 -7.62 0.26 -3.29
N ARG A 76 -7.91 -0.28 -4.47
CA ARG A 76 -7.32 -1.54 -4.96
C ARG A 76 -5.81 -1.44 -5.15
N PHE A 77 -5.34 -0.31 -5.68
CA PHE A 77 -3.90 -0.03 -5.82
C PHE A 77 -3.19 0.00 -4.45
N ALA A 78 -3.70 0.78 -3.49
CA ALA A 78 -3.14 0.85 -2.14
C ALA A 78 -3.19 -0.51 -1.41
N PHE A 79 -4.31 -1.22 -1.55
CA PHE A 79 -4.49 -2.56 -0.98
C PHE A 79 -3.44 -3.55 -1.53
N SER A 80 -3.14 -3.50 -2.83
CA SER A 80 -2.11 -4.31 -3.47
C SER A 80 -0.72 -4.06 -2.90
N ILE A 81 -0.34 -2.80 -2.73
CA ILE A 81 0.96 -2.40 -2.17
C ILE A 81 1.09 -2.93 -0.74
N LEU A 82 0.05 -2.74 0.09
CA LEU A 82 0.02 -3.23 1.46
C LEU A 82 0.12 -4.76 1.54
N TRP A 83 -0.58 -5.48 0.67
CA TRP A 83 -0.52 -6.95 0.62
C TRP A 83 0.89 -7.43 0.30
N GLN A 84 1.51 -6.86 -0.73
CA GLN A 84 2.87 -7.20 -1.13
C GLN A 84 3.89 -6.86 -0.04
N ALA A 85 3.75 -5.70 0.61
CA ALA A 85 4.61 -5.30 1.72
C ALA A 85 4.49 -6.27 2.92
N ALA A 86 3.26 -6.65 3.29
CA ALA A 86 3.00 -7.60 4.37
C ALA A 86 3.58 -8.99 4.07
N GLU A 87 3.37 -9.53 2.86
CA GLU A 87 3.94 -10.81 2.46
C GLU A 87 5.47 -10.79 2.45
N PHE A 88 6.07 -9.75 1.85
CA PHE A 88 7.52 -9.60 1.80
C PHE A 88 8.11 -9.50 3.19
N SER A 89 7.51 -8.67 4.05
CA SER A 89 7.93 -8.47 5.43
C SER A 89 7.88 -9.76 6.25
N LEU A 90 6.80 -10.53 6.17
CA LEU A 90 6.67 -11.80 6.88
C LEU A 90 7.66 -12.85 6.38
N THR A 91 7.96 -12.84 5.08
CA THR A 91 8.90 -13.78 4.46
C THR A 91 10.35 -13.48 4.85
N HIS A 92 10.73 -12.19 4.93
CA HIS A 92 12.12 -11.78 5.11
C HIS A 92 12.44 -11.23 6.50
N GLY A 93 11.45 -11.09 7.38
CA GLY A 93 11.62 -10.51 8.72
C GLY A 93 11.98 -9.03 8.70
N THR A 94 11.51 -8.27 7.71
CA THR A 94 11.79 -6.84 7.56
C THR A 94 10.65 -5.98 8.12
N VAL A 95 10.95 -4.75 8.51
CA VAL A 95 9.93 -3.77 8.93
C VAL A 95 9.27 -3.10 7.73
N ILE A 96 8.00 -2.72 7.87
CA ILE A 96 7.29 -1.87 6.90
C ILE A 96 7.31 -0.44 7.46
N VAL A 97 7.72 0.52 6.64
CA VAL A 97 7.73 1.94 7.00
C VAL A 97 6.65 2.63 6.17
N TYR A 98 5.77 3.36 6.85
CA TYR A 98 4.80 4.24 6.22
C TYR A 98 5.39 5.65 6.14
N ASP A 99 5.36 6.24 4.95
CA ASP A 99 5.64 7.66 4.75
C ASP A 99 4.30 8.40 4.78
N PHE A 100 4.10 9.26 5.76
CA PHE A 100 2.86 10.02 6.01
C PHE A 100 3.07 11.51 5.72
#